data_AF-A0A4R3ZNA0-F1
#
_entry.id   AF-A0A4R3ZNA0-F1
#
_cell.length_a   1.000
_cell.length_b   1.000
_cell.length_c   1.000
_cell.angle_alpha   90.00
_cell.angle_beta   90.00
_cell.angle_gamma   90.00
#
_symmetry.space_group_name_H-M   'P 1'
#
loop_
_entity.id
_entity.type
_entity.pdbx_description
1 polymer ?
#
loop_
_entity_poly.entity_id
_entity_poly.type
_entity_poly.pdbx_seq_one_letter_code
_entity_poly.pdbx_strand_id
1 'polypeptide(L)'
;MIEAETVDPLPFVDVEDPDTHEFLTSAMAPQLDALGVSVLDVATVRGPNRAVTRAISTWIYAATDANGAPEYSGVRYMSRLGNHECWAVFDETELQVRQRKGLELNNEALQKVARSFGLRIF
;
A
#
# COMPACT_ATOMS: atom_id res chain seq x y z
N MET A 1 13.29 6.36 13.60
CA MET A 1 13.40 5.76 12.26
C MET A 1 13.66 4.27 12.43
N ILE A 2 12.90 3.46 11.73
CA ILE A 2 13.07 2.00 11.68
C ILE A 2 13.62 1.69 10.30
N GLU A 3 14.72 0.95 10.25
CA GLU A 3 15.18 0.29 9.03
C GLU A 3 14.79 -1.17 9.15
N ALA A 4 14.01 -1.64 8.19
CA ALA A 4 13.53 -3.01 8.15
C ALA A 4 13.56 -3.49 6.69
N GLU A 5 13.69 -4.80 6.54
CA GLU A 5 13.59 -5.49 5.27
C GLU A 5 12.62 -6.66 5.40
N THR A 6 11.97 -7.00 4.31
CA THR A 6 11.16 -8.22 4.21
C THR A 6 12.07 -9.42 4.00
N VAL A 7 11.77 -10.54 4.65
CA VAL A 7 12.48 -11.81 4.48
C VAL A 7 11.70 -12.68 3.51
N ASP A 8 12.32 -13.04 2.38
CA ASP A 8 11.75 -13.89 1.31
C ASP A 8 10.27 -13.56 0.97
N PRO A 9 9.96 -12.29 0.59
CA PRO A 9 8.58 -11.90 0.37
C PRO A 9 7.99 -12.55 -0.89
N LEU A 10 6.71 -12.85 -0.81
CA LEU A 10 5.86 -13.05 -1.99
C LEU A 10 5.76 -11.74 -2.81
N PRO A 11 5.23 -11.79 -4.04
CA PRO A 11 5.02 -10.59 -4.83
C PRO A 11 4.15 -9.54 -4.12
N PHE A 12 4.40 -8.28 -4.44
CA PHE A 12 3.56 -7.16 -4.04
C PHE A 12 2.68 -6.74 -5.22
N VAL A 13 1.39 -6.53 -4.97
CA VAL A 13 0.47 -6.10 -6.01
C VAL A 13 0.59 -4.61 -6.26
N ASP A 14 0.81 -4.24 -7.52
CA ASP A 14 0.74 -2.85 -7.96
C ASP A 14 -0.73 -2.44 -8.14
N VAL A 15 -1.30 -1.75 -7.16
CA VAL A 15 -2.71 -1.34 -7.22
C VAL A 15 -2.98 -0.21 -8.21
N GLU A 16 -1.97 0.32 -8.89
CA GLU A 16 -2.13 1.33 -9.94
C GLU A 16 -1.92 0.78 -11.35
N ASP A 17 -1.53 -0.49 -11.46
CA ASP A 17 -1.34 -1.16 -12.74
C ASP A 17 -2.69 -1.42 -13.42
N PRO A 18 -2.87 -1.06 -14.71
CA PRO A 18 -4.11 -1.30 -15.45
C PRO A 18 -4.55 -2.76 -15.49
N ASP A 19 -3.62 -3.72 -15.55
CA ASP A 19 -3.95 -5.15 -15.58
C ASP A 19 -4.50 -5.58 -14.22
N THR A 20 -3.98 -5.00 -13.12
CA THR A 20 -4.54 -5.19 -11.78
C THR A 20 -5.95 -4.62 -11.69
N HIS A 21 -6.22 -3.46 -12.31
CA HIS A 21 -7.57 -2.87 -12.33
C HIS A 21 -8.56 -3.73 -13.10
N GLU A 22 -8.18 -4.21 -14.28
CA GLU A 22 -9.02 -5.09 -15.09
C GLU A 22 -9.37 -6.37 -14.32
N PHE A 23 -8.35 -7.02 -13.76
CA PHE A 23 -8.53 -8.23 -12.97
C PHE A 23 -9.45 -8.01 -11.76
N LEU A 24 -9.15 -7.01 -10.92
CA LEU A 24 -9.94 -6.75 -9.71
C LEU A 24 -11.37 -6.26 -10.04
N THR A 25 -11.56 -5.52 -11.13
CA THR A 25 -12.91 -5.12 -11.57
C THR A 25 -13.83 -6.33 -11.72
N SER A 26 -13.32 -7.43 -12.29
CA SER A 26 -14.06 -8.68 -12.39
C SER A 26 -14.07 -9.47 -11.08
N ALA A 27 -12.90 -9.63 -10.43
CA ALA A 27 -12.71 -10.54 -9.31
C ALA A 27 -13.45 -10.11 -8.02
N MET A 28 -13.70 -8.81 -7.85
CA MET A 28 -14.44 -8.25 -6.71
C MET A 28 -15.66 -7.41 -7.13
N ALA A 29 -16.27 -7.75 -8.29
CA ALA A 29 -17.42 -7.02 -8.82
C ALA A 29 -18.56 -6.81 -7.80
N PRO A 30 -18.98 -7.82 -7.00
CA PRO A 30 -20.04 -7.60 -5.98
C PRO A 30 -19.66 -6.55 -4.92
N GLN A 31 -18.40 -6.53 -4.49
CA GLN A 31 -17.90 -5.58 -3.50
C GLN A 31 -17.82 -4.17 -4.10
N LEU A 32 -17.44 -4.05 -5.37
CA LEU A 32 -17.36 -2.77 -6.07
C LEU A 32 -18.75 -2.19 -6.33
N ASP A 33 -19.70 -3.00 -6.77
CA ASP A 33 -21.10 -2.58 -6.99
C ASP A 33 -21.74 -2.05 -5.72
N ALA A 34 -21.53 -2.73 -4.58
CA ALA A 34 -21.97 -2.27 -3.27
C ALA A 34 -21.35 -0.91 -2.84
N LEU A 35 -20.22 -0.54 -3.43
CA LEU A 35 -19.53 0.73 -3.21
C LEU A 35 -19.81 1.79 -4.29
N GLY A 36 -20.69 1.46 -5.26
CA GLY A 36 -21.04 2.34 -6.37
C GLY A 36 -19.91 2.51 -7.40
N VAL A 37 -19.03 1.52 -7.50
CA VAL A 37 -17.90 1.50 -8.45
C VAL A 37 -18.15 0.41 -9.48
N SER A 38 -18.25 0.77 -10.75
CA SER A 38 -18.45 -0.19 -11.84
C SER A 38 -17.14 -0.73 -12.41
N VAL A 39 -16.11 0.11 -12.48
CA VAL A 39 -14.80 -0.21 -13.05
C VAL A 39 -13.73 0.43 -12.17
N LEU A 40 -12.69 -0.33 -11.84
CA LEU A 40 -11.51 0.23 -11.20
C LEU A 40 -10.63 0.92 -12.22
N ASP A 41 -10.12 2.08 -11.82
CA ASP A 41 -9.09 2.81 -12.53
C ASP A 41 -8.19 3.53 -11.51
N VAL A 42 -7.12 4.16 -12.00
CA VAL A 42 -6.19 4.91 -11.15
C VAL A 42 -6.89 6.04 -10.39
N ALA A 43 -7.93 6.66 -10.96
CA ALA A 43 -8.66 7.75 -10.31
C ALA A 43 -9.47 7.25 -9.12
N THR A 44 -10.04 6.05 -9.23
CA THR A 44 -10.79 5.37 -8.17
C THR A 44 -9.84 4.94 -7.05
N VAL A 45 -8.71 4.31 -7.40
CA VAL A 45 -7.69 3.86 -6.43
C VAL A 45 -7.08 5.04 -5.66
N ARG A 46 -6.78 6.15 -6.35
CA ARG A 46 -6.28 7.39 -5.72
C ARG A 46 -7.40 8.25 -5.11
N GLY A 47 -8.65 7.86 -5.28
CA GLY A 47 -9.84 8.62 -4.89
C GLY A 47 -9.96 8.82 -3.38
N PRO A 48 -10.86 9.71 -2.92
CA PRO A 48 -11.07 9.94 -1.50
C PRO A 48 -11.88 8.81 -0.83
N ASN A 49 -12.49 7.90 -1.59
CA ASN A 49 -13.33 6.84 -1.06
C ASN A 49 -12.50 5.74 -0.40
N ARG A 50 -12.28 5.87 0.91
CA ARG A 50 -11.49 4.91 1.70
C ARG A 50 -12.10 3.52 1.78
N ALA A 51 -13.40 3.38 1.57
CA ALA A 51 -14.05 2.07 1.55
C ALA A 51 -13.56 1.24 0.36
N VAL A 52 -13.39 1.86 -0.81
CA VAL A 52 -12.86 1.19 -2.02
C VAL A 52 -11.42 0.74 -1.81
N THR A 53 -10.54 1.64 -1.35
CA THR A 53 -9.12 1.28 -1.11
C THR A 53 -8.97 0.17 -0.07
N ARG A 54 -9.83 0.16 0.95
CA ARG A 54 -9.86 -0.91 1.95
C ARG A 54 -10.36 -2.23 1.37
N ALA A 55 -11.44 -2.19 0.58
CA ALA A 55 -11.97 -3.39 -0.07
C ALA A 55 -10.93 -4.04 -1.00
N ILE A 56 -10.21 -3.24 -1.79
CA ILE A 56 -9.09 -3.71 -2.62
C ILE A 56 -8.01 -4.36 -1.76
N SER A 57 -7.51 -3.66 -0.73
CA SER A 57 -6.46 -4.20 0.14
C SER A 57 -6.90 -5.47 0.87
N THR A 58 -8.16 -5.55 1.30
CA THR A 58 -8.72 -6.74 1.96
C THR A 58 -8.86 -7.91 1.00
N TRP A 59 -9.27 -7.65 -0.25
CA TRP A 59 -9.34 -8.70 -1.27
C TRP A 59 -7.96 -9.28 -1.57
N ILE A 60 -6.96 -8.41 -1.81
CA ILE A 60 -5.59 -8.82 -2.09
C ILE A 60 -4.99 -9.58 -0.90
N TYR A 61 -5.24 -9.11 0.32
CA TYR A 61 -4.81 -9.81 1.54
C TYR A 61 -5.39 -11.23 1.66
N ALA A 62 -6.65 -11.41 1.27
CA ALA A 62 -7.33 -12.70 1.35
C ALA A 62 -7.08 -13.61 0.14
N ALA A 63 -6.29 -13.18 -0.84
CA ALA A 63 -5.98 -13.98 -2.02
C ALA A 63 -5.06 -15.14 -1.64
N THR A 64 -5.51 -16.36 -1.93
CA THR A 64 -4.79 -17.59 -1.65
C THR A 64 -4.71 -18.49 -2.87
N ASP A 65 -3.63 -19.26 -2.97
CA ASP A 65 -3.45 -20.29 -3.98
C ASP A 65 -4.42 -21.47 -3.79
N ALA A 66 -4.31 -22.49 -4.64
CA ALA A 66 -5.13 -23.70 -4.57
C ALA A 66 -4.99 -24.51 -3.26
N ASN A 67 -3.92 -24.27 -2.49
CA ASN A 67 -3.66 -24.93 -1.21
C ASN A 67 -4.07 -24.06 -0.02
N GLY A 68 -4.59 -22.86 -0.26
CA GLY A 68 -4.94 -21.89 0.78
C GLY A 68 -3.75 -21.10 1.32
N ALA A 69 -2.59 -21.15 0.66
CA ALA A 69 -1.43 -20.33 1.02
C ALA A 69 -1.59 -18.91 0.44
N PRO A 70 -1.15 -17.85 1.14
CA PRO A 70 -1.22 -16.48 0.64
C PRO A 70 -0.51 -16.31 -0.70
N GLU A 71 -1.04 -15.48 -1.60
CA GLU A 71 -0.39 -15.20 -2.89
C GLU A 71 0.53 -13.97 -2.86
N TYR A 72 0.33 -13.07 -1.88
CA TYR A 72 0.98 -11.75 -1.87
C TYR A 72 1.50 -11.35 -0.50
N SER A 73 2.56 -10.53 -0.49
CA SER A 73 3.14 -9.95 0.73
C SER A 73 2.71 -8.51 1.00
N GLY A 74 1.93 -7.92 0.11
CA GLY A 74 1.43 -6.57 0.29
C GLY A 74 1.06 -5.88 -1.01
N VAL A 75 0.95 -4.55 -0.92
CA VAL A 75 0.62 -3.69 -2.07
C VAL A 75 1.60 -2.54 -2.23
N ARG A 76 1.86 -2.19 -3.49
CA ARG A 76 2.62 -1.02 -3.94
C ARG A 76 1.65 0.03 -4.46
N TYR A 77 1.81 1.29 -4.05
CA TYR A 77 0.96 2.41 -4.50
C TYR A 77 1.74 3.72 -4.52
N MET A 78 1.26 4.71 -5.29
CA MET A 78 1.83 6.04 -5.27
C MET A 78 1.15 6.93 -4.22
N SER A 79 1.96 7.69 -3.50
CA SER A 79 1.49 8.63 -2.49
C SER A 79 0.63 9.73 -3.12
N ARG A 80 -0.37 10.19 -2.36
CA ARG A 80 -1.15 11.39 -2.70
C ARG A 80 -0.42 12.69 -2.38
N LEU A 81 0.70 12.62 -1.66
CA LEU A 81 1.49 13.77 -1.21
C LEU A 81 2.69 14.07 -2.13
N GLY A 82 2.73 13.47 -3.31
CA GLY A 82 3.80 13.64 -4.30
C GLY A 82 4.10 12.33 -5.02
N ASN A 83 5.13 12.33 -5.87
CA ASN A 83 5.56 11.13 -6.62
C ASN A 83 6.44 10.22 -5.76
N HIS A 84 5.94 9.84 -4.59
CA HIS A 84 6.59 8.91 -3.69
C HIS A 84 5.92 7.55 -3.81
N GLU A 85 6.72 6.51 -3.99
CA GLU A 85 6.23 5.15 -3.90
C GLU A 85 6.05 4.77 -2.43
N CYS A 86 4.96 4.05 -2.15
CA CYS A 86 4.64 3.53 -0.85
C CYS A 86 4.35 2.04 -0.96
N TRP A 87 4.76 1.33 0.09
CA TRP A 87 4.61 -0.11 0.21
C TRP A 87 3.86 -0.38 1.50
N ALA A 88 2.74 -1.10 1.42
CA ALA A 88 2.07 -1.66 2.59
C ALA A 88 2.39 -3.14 2.64
N VAL A 89 2.95 -3.58 3.77
CA VAL A 89 3.35 -4.97 4.00
C VAL A 89 2.28 -5.65 4.84
N PHE A 90 1.87 -6.85 4.46
CA PHE A 90 0.90 -7.65 5.21
C PHE A 90 1.56 -8.31 6.44
N ASP A 91 0.75 -8.63 7.44
CA ASP A 91 1.23 -9.14 8.73
C ASP A 91 1.88 -10.52 8.65
N GLU A 92 1.48 -11.33 7.67
CA GLU A 92 2.08 -12.64 7.38
C GLU A 92 3.45 -12.55 6.70
N THR A 93 3.85 -11.37 6.21
CA THR A 93 5.17 -11.15 5.64
C THR A 93 6.18 -10.85 6.74
N GLU A 94 7.19 -11.71 6.87
CA GLU A 94 8.22 -11.53 7.87
C GLU A 94 9.03 -10.24 7.62
N LEU A 95 9.16 -9.44 8.68
CA LEU A 95 9.95 -8.21 8.69
C LEU A 95 11.13 -8.32 9.65
N GLN A 96 12.33 -8.27 9.10
CA GLN A 96 13.56 -8.21 9.89
C GLN A 96 13.93 -6.75 10.14
N VAL A 97 13.78 -6.31 11.39
CA VAL A 97 14.23 -4.97 11.80
C VAL A 97 15.76 -4.94 11.89
N ARG A 98 16.40 -4.17 11.01
CA ARG A 98 17.85 -3.97 10.97
C ARG A 98 18.30 -2.93 11.99
N GLN A 99 17.56 -1.84 12.11
CA GLN A 99 17.91 -0.76 13.02
C GLN A 99 16.67 -0.07 13.59
N ARG A 100 16.75 0.34 14.86
CA ARG A 100 15.83 1.29 15.47
C ARG A 100 16.63 2.46 16.02
N LYS A 101 16.38 3.65 15.48
CA LYS A 101 17.00 4.90 15.95
C LYS A 101 15.93 5.88 16.39
N GLY A 102 16.19 6.66 17.45
CA GLY A 102 15.36 7.80 17.81
C GLY A 102 15.21 8.77 16.63
N LEU A 103 14.04 9.37 16.48
CA LEU A 103 13.82 10.43 15.48
C LEU A 103 14.14 11.77 16.13
N GLU A 104 15.42 12.09 16.23
CA GLU A 104 15.90 13.33 16.83
C GLU A 104 15.54 14.55 15.99
N LEU A 105 15.36 15.71 16.63
CA LEU A 105 15.01 16.97 15.96
C LEU A 105 16.06 17.39 14.92
N ASN A 106 17.33 17.05 15.13
CA ASN A 106 18.42 17.37 14.21
C ASN A 106 18.55 16.34 13.06
N ASN A 107 17.67 15.35 12.97
CA ASN A 107 17.72 14.35 11.90
C ASN A 107 17.55 15.03 10.53
N GLU A 108 18.52 14.85 9.64
CA GLU A 108 18.54 15.52 8.34
C GLU A 108 17.34 15.15 7.45
N ALA A 109 16.92 13.88 7.46
CA ALA A 109 15.77 13.43 6.68
C ALA A 109 14.47 14.06 7.21
N LEU A 110 14.31 14.13 8.54
CA LEU A 110 13.18 14.81 9.17
C LEU A 110 13.16 16.30 8.80
N GLN A 111 14.30 16.99 8.94
CA GLN A 111 14.44 18.41 8.61
C GLN A 111 14.18 18.68 7.11
N LYS A 112 14.61 17.78 6.23
CA LYS A 112 14.36 17.86 4.78
C LYS A 112 12.87 17.75 4.46
N VAL A 113 12.18 16.76 5.04
CA VAL A 113 10.73 16.57 4.83
C VAL A 113 9.95 17.73 5.43
N ALA A 114 10.30 18.22 6.62
CA ALA A 114 9.63 19.38 7.19
C ALA A 114 9.74 20.62 6.28
N ARG A 115 10.92 20.87 5.71
CA ARG A 115 11.07 21.95 4.71
C ARG A 115 10.21 21.73 3.47
N SER A 116 10.16 20.52 2.91
CA SER A 116 9.38 20.25 1.69
C SER A 116 7.87 20.41 1.90
N PHE A 117 7.38 20.16 3.11
CA PHE A 117 5.97 20.29 3.48
C PHE A 117 5.63 21.61 4.20
N GLY A 118 6.59 22.52 4.37
CA GLY A 118 6.37 23.79 5.08
C GLY A 118 6.03 23.63 6.57
N LEU A 119 6.48 22.52 7.19
CA LEU A 119 6.22 22.20 8.59
C LEU A 119 7.29 22.83 9.50
N ARG A 120 6.88 23.16 10.73
CA ARG A 120 7.80 23.56 11.81
C ARG A 120 7.92 22.41 12.81
N ILE A 121 9.16 22.08 13.17
CA ILE A 121 9.47 21.05 14.17
C ILE A 121 9.97 21.78 15.42
N PHE A 122 9.45 21.44 16.59
CA PHE A 122 9.80 22.03 17.89
C PHE A 122 9.85 20.94 18.95
#